data_AF-A0A084VWX6-F1
#
_entry.id   AF-A0A084VWX6-F1
#
_cell.length_a   1.000
_cell.length_b   1.000
_cell.length_c   1.000
_cell.angle_alpha   90.00
_cell.angle_beta   90.00
_cell.angle_gamma   90.00
#
_symmetry.space_group_name_H-M   'P 1'
#
loop_
_entity.id
_entity.type
_entity.pdbx_description
1 polymer ?
#
loop_
_entity_poly.entity_id
_entity_poly.type
_entity_poly.pdbx_seq_one_letter_code
_entity_poly.pdbx_strand_id
1 'polypeptide(L)'
;MALAESKEDYILQRLNKVLESRIENDRETLEALSDLSSFFKENTLQTRRNLRSQIEKKSLEINQNFLDTLKGVKEVLDGICSDIHSMSQSVENMKSQLSNTEAQTKDLIQQSNALQEENNKLQVQQKLACGFLSRFQLSVTEHQMLYGSKRDAPITADFFQVLDRVQSIHTDCRTLMQNGYQTVALDIMEEMTLHQEAALERLYRWTQSHCRNVESNEMGVLIVQAMARLQERPVLFKYVIDEYSTARRSVVVRCFIDALTTGGPGGNPRPIEMLAHDPKRYIGDMFAYIHQILPPEKENLKMLVRNCDKEDISEQVQSAMINISDGLCHPLRVRVEAILNAEKDTIILYSIFNLVKFYLNMITNIVKGGQLEQCMADMQKFSETTYLNSLKFQIKQLLHGPNENRSGLEPPQSDLVPSSSVGRLLNLLKEILSVASMVAGSQKDITKIVGCVIDPLLQSVQESASHLPTTDMAVYLLNSLYQIESVISIYEYMEERLERLRAQSDAQIDTLTSEQASSLVANLNLGPIYTVLQGNSSQIEQKHLHTFVVKLDQFLQTPEILLLPQVNLLISSGHRGTVQKRSFNVIIALYRQIYERIHDPKNGYVNPELILPKTPEFVNELLCG
;
A
#
# COMPACT_ATOMS: atom_id res chain seq x y z
N MET A 1 142.65 -93.89 114.61
CA MET A 1 143.26 -92.93 115.55
C MET A 1 144.02 -91.92 114.70
N ALA A 2 143.58 -90.65 114.75
CA ALA A 2 143.82 -89.51 113.83
C ALA A 2 143.07 -89.56 112.49
N LEU A 3 142.32 -88.48 112.19
CA LEU A 3 141.53 -88.14 110.98
C LEU A 3 140.02 -88.49 110.93
N ALA A 4 139.40 -88.79 112.07
CA ALA A 4 137.94 -88.90 112.19
C ALA A 4 137.21 -87.56 112.51
N GLU A 5 137.92 -86.42 112.55
CA GLU A 5 137.39 -85.14 113.06
C GLU A 5 137.08 -84.07 111.98
N SER A 6 137.26 -84.32 110.68
CA SER A 6 137.03 -83.28 109.64
C SER A 6 135.70 -83.35 108.88
N LYS A 7 134.87 -84.37 109.13
CA LYS A 7 133.62 -84.61 108.36
C LYS A 7 132.36 -84.02 108.97
N GLU A 8 132.34 -83.67 110.26
CA GLU A 8 131.15 -83.11 110.91
C GLU A 8 130.92 -81.61 110.56
N ASP A 9 131.99 -80.84 110.34
CA ASP A 9 131.90 -79.39 110.04
C ASP A 9 131.32 -79.06 108.65
N TYR A 10 131.49 -79.94 107.65
CA TYR A 10 131.00 -79.68 106.29
C TYR A 10 129.47 -79.81 106.17
N ILE A 11 128.86 -80.65 107.00
CA ILE A 11 127.40 -80.90 106.95
C ILE A 11 126.64 -79.71 107.55
N LEU A 12 127.14 -79.14 108.65
CA LEU A 12 126.54 -77.96 109.29
C LEU A 12 126.56 -76.72 108.38
N GLN A 13 127.64 -76.49 107.63
CA GLN A 13 127.70 -75.39 106.66
C GLN A 13 126.70 -75.54 105.51
N ARG A 14 126.50 -76.76 104.99
CA ARG A 14 125.50 -77.00 103.94
C ARG A 14 124.07 -76.85 104.44
N LEU A 15 123.81 -77.28 105.68
CA LEU A 15 122.47 -77.18 106.28
C LEU A 15 122.07 -75.71 106.49
N ASN A 16 122.99 -74.87 106.98
CA ASN A 16 122.74 -73.44 107.16
C ASN A 16 122.50 -72.71 105.83
N LYS A 17 123.21 -73.10 104.75
CA LYS A 17 123.03 -72.47 103.43
C LYS A 17 121.69 -72.82 102.77
N VAL A 18 121.12 -73.98 103.06
CA VAL A 18 119.79 -74.41 102.56
C VAL A 18 118.66 -73.77 103.37
N LEU A 19 118.87 -73.56 104.68
CA LEU A 19 117.90 -72.88 105.53
C LEU A 19 117.80 -71.38 105.25
N GLU A 20 118.86 -70.73 104.75
CA GLU A 20 118.81 -69.31 104.34
C GLU A 20 118.08 -69.07 103.00
N SER A 21 117.95 -70.07 102.12
CA SER A 21 117.15 -69.95 100.89
C SER A 21 115.66 -70.14 101.18
N ARG A 22 114.97 -69.05 101.54
CA ARG A 22 113.50 -68.98 101.73
C ARG A 22 112.75 -69.15 100.40
N ILE A 23 112.60 -70.39 99.93
CA ILE A 23 111.93 -70.75 98.65
C ILE A 23 110.41 -70.52 98.67
N GLU A 24 109.80 -70.34 99.84
CA GLU A 24 108.34 -70.23 99.99
C GLU A 24 107.74 -68.89 99.49
N ASN A 25 108.56 -67.84 99.31
CA ASN A 25 108.06 -66.49 99.02
C ASN A 25 108.14 -66.06 97.54
N ASP A 26 108.67 -66.90 96.64
CA ASP A 26 108.96 -66.49 95.27
C ASP A 26 107.89 -67.01 94.28
N ARG A 27 106.80 -66.24 94.13
CA ARG A 27 105.56 -66.64 93.41
C ARG A 27 105.80 -66.96 91.93
N GLU A 28 106.70 -66.24 91.25
CA GLU A 28 107.06 -66.51 89.86
C GLU A 28 107.74 -67.88 89.72
N THR A 29 108.54 -68.28 90.71
CA THR A 29 109.14 -69.63 90.72
C THR A 29 108.10 -70.71 91.01
N LEU A 30 107.09 -70.43 91.84
CA LEU A 30 105.98 -71.35 92.10
C LEU A 30 105.05 -71.51 90.89
N GLU A 31 104.75 -70.44 90.14
CA GLU A 31 103.98 -70.51 88.90
C GLU A 31 104.79 -71.20 87.78
N ALA A 32 106.08 -70.88 87.64
CA ALA A 32 106.96 -71.60 86.72
C ALA A 32 107.10 -73.09 87.09
N LEU A 33 107.16 -73.43 88.39
CA LEU A 33 107.16 -74.81 88.88
C LEU A 33 105.80 -75.50 88.69
N SER A 34 104.68 -74.77 88.79
CA SER A 34 103.32 -75.27 88.49
C SER A 34 103.20 -75.63 87.00
N ASP A 35 103.65 -74.75 86.12
CA ASP A 35 103.64 -74.99 84.68
C ASP A 35 104.65 -76.09 84.30
N LEU A 36 105.83 -76.14 84.92
CA LEU A 36 106.76 -77.26 84.81
C LEU A 36 106.12 -78.57 85.30
N SER A 37 105.39 -78.56 86.41
CA SER A 37 104.71 -79.73 86.99
C SER A 37 103.70 -80.36 86.02
N SER A 38 103.01 -79.55 85.22
CA SER A 38 102.02 -80.08 84.26
C SER A 38 102.62 -81.00 83.19
N PHE A 39 103.91 -80.84 82.85
CA PHE A 39 104.60 -81.63 81.82
C PHE A 39 105.85 -82.41 82.31
N PHE A 40 106.36 -82.14 83.52
CA PHE A 40 107.58 -82.74 84.07
C PHE A 40 107.24 -83.75 85.20
N LYS A 41 106.72 -84.93 84.83
CA LYS A 41 106.22 -85.94 85.80
C LYS A 41 107.27 -86.94 86.33
N GLU A 42 108.39 -87.16 85.63
CA GLU A 42 109.45 -88.11 86.07
C GLU A 42 110.88 -87.53 85.88
N ASN A 43 111.70 -87.64 86.92
CA ASN A 43 113.07 -87.12 86.96
C ASN A 43 114.09 -88.18 86.50
N THR A 44 114.16 -88.40 85.20
CA THR A 44 115.16 -89.24 84.52
C THR A 44 116.21 -88.39 83.80
N LEU A 45 117.38 -88.95 83.53
CA LEU A 45 118.50 -88.21 82.93
C LEU A 45 118.20 -87.71 81.49
N GLN A 46 117.26 -88.35 80.79
CA GLN A 46 116.78 -87.95 79.45
C GLN A 46 115.84 -86.74 79.49
N THR A 47 114.93 -86.66 80.47
CA THR A 47 113.97 -85.55 80.56
C THR A 47 114.65 -84.23 80.90
N ARG A 48 115.73 -84.26 81.70
CA ARG A 48 116.55 -83.08 82.01
C ARG A 48 117.22 -82.43 80.79
N ARG A 49 117.59 -83.22 79.78
CA ARG A 49 118.22 -82.70 78.54
C ARG A 49 117.22 -82.08 77.57
N ASN A 50 115.97 -82.54 77.56
CA ASN A 50 114.95 -82.16 76.57
C ASN A 50 114.04 -80.99 77.00
N LEU A 51 114.13 -80.56 78.26
CA LEU A 51 113.26 -79.53 78.84
C LEU A 51 113.32 -78.19 78.07
N ARG A 52 114.53 -77.74 77.73
CA ARG A 52 114.73 -76.50 76.97
C ARG A 52 114.07 -76.53 75.59
N SER A 53 114.19 -77.66 74.88
CA SER A 53 113.63 -77.81 73.53
C SER A 53 112.09 -77.81 73.54
N GLN A 54 111.47 -78.39 74.58
CA GLN A 54 110.02 -78.34 74.72
C GLN A 54 109.49 -76.93 75.03
N ILE A 55 110.19 -76.17 75.88
CA ILE A 55 109.82 -74.78 76.19
C ILE A 55 109.96 -73.90 74.93
N GLU A 56 111.07 -74.02 74.20
CA GLU A 56 111.29 -73.24 72.96
C GLU A 56 110.22 -73.54 71.90
N LYS A 57 109.80 -74.81 71.75
CA LYS A 57 108.75 -75.18 70.79
C LYS A 57 107.40 -74.54 71.11
N LYS A 58 107.00 -74.49 72.39
CA LYS A 58 105.74 -73.84 72.79
C LYS A 58 105.79 -72.33 72.62
N SER A 59 106.93 -71.69 72.91
CA SER A 59 107.08 -70.25 72.66
C SER A 59 106.93 -69.90 71.18
N LEU A 60 107.41 -70.78 70.28
CA LEU A 60 107.28 -70.59 68.84
C LEU A 60 105.82 -70.72 68.37
N GLU A 61 105.08 -71.68 68.93
CA GLU A 61 103.66 -71.90 68.64
C GLU A 61 102.77 -70.71 69.06
N ILE A 62 103.07 -70.10 70.21
CA ILE A 62 102.37 -68.88 70.68
C ILE A 62 102.63 -67.69 69.73
N ASN A 63 103.89 -67.50 69.31
CA ASN A 63 104.25 -66.41 68.39
C ASN A 63 103.61 -66.57 67.01
N GLN A 64 103.44 -67.81 66.51
CA GLN A 64 102.73 -68.07 65.25
C GLN A 64 101.26 -67.66 65.31
N ASN A 65 100.56 -68.03 66.40
CA ASN A 65 99.16 -67.65 66.57
C ASN A 65 98.96 -66.13 66.63
N PHE A 66 99.88 -65.39 67.25
CA PHE A 66 99.80 -63.93 67.29
C PHE A 66 99.91 -63.30 65.89
N LEU A 67 100.82 -63.83 65.07
CA LEU A 67 101.07 -63.32 63.71
C LEU A 67 99.85 -63.53 62.79
N ASP A 68 99.17 -64.68 62.91
CA ASP A 68 97.96 -64.97 62.15
C ASP A 68 96.80 -64.04 62.53
N THR A 69 96.60 -63.76 63.82
CA THR A 69 95.55 -62.80 64.25
C THR A 69 95.81 -61.38 63.74
N LEU A 70 97.07 -60.95 63.71
CA LEU A 70 97.44 -59.59 63.28
C LEU A 70 97.30 -59.42 61.75
N LYS A 71 97.50 -60.50 60.99
CA LYS A 71 97.26 -60.52 59.54
C LYS A 71 95.79 -60.26 59.21
N GLY A 72 94.86 -60.88 59.94
CA GLY A 72 93.43 -60.64 59.75
C GLY A 72 93.01 -59.18 59.97
N VAL A 73 93.61 -58.50 60.96
CA VAL A 73 93.32 -57.07 61.23
C VAL A 73 93.82 -56.18 60.09
N LYS A 74 94.99 -56.48 59.52
CA LYS A 74 95.54 -55.72 58.39
C LYS A 74 94.64 -55.79 57.16
N GLU A 75 94.16 -56.98 56.81
CA GLU A 75 93.30 -57.18 55.63
C GLU A 75 92.00 -56.37 55.72
N VAL A 76 91.40 -56.26 56.90
CA VAL A 76 90.21 -55.41 57.12
C VAL A 76 90.55 -53.92 56.96
N LEU A 77 91.70 -53.47 57.47
CA LEU A 77 92.11 -52.06 57.36
C LEU A 77 92.40 -51.66 55.92
N ASP A 78 93.06 -52.53 55.15
CA ASP A 78 93.31 -52.31 53.71
C ASP A 78 91.98 -52.22 52.93
N GLY A 79 90.97 -53.02 53.31
CA GLY A 79 89.61 -52.93 52.76
C GLY A 79 88.96 -51.57 52.99
N ILE A 80 89.00 -51.05 54.22
CA ILE A 80 88.43 -49.73 54.56
C ILE A 80 89.11 -48.60 53.77
N CYS A 81 90.43 -48.65 53.62
CA CYS A 81 91.17 -47.66 52.83
C CYS A 81 90.75 -47.68 51.35
N SER A 82 90.52 -48.86 50.78
CA SER A 82 90.01 -49.01 49.42
C SER A 82 88.61 -48.40 49.27
N ASP A 83 87.71 -48.70 50.21
CA ASP A 83 86.33 -48.18 50.18
C ASP A 83 86.28 -46.65 50.27
N ILE A 84 87.13 -46.04 51.11
CA ILE A 84 87.25 -44.57 51.19
C ILE A 84 87.73 -43.97 49.86
N HIS A 85 88.68 -44.61 49.19
CA HIS A 85 89.16 -44.14 47.90
C HIS A 85 88.07 -44.21 46.82
N SER A 86 87.34 -45.32 46.75
CA SER A 86 86.20 -45.47 45.83
C SER A 86 85.09 -44.45 46.12
N MET A 87 84.84 -44.13 47.39
CA MET A 87 83.87 -43.11 47.77
C MET A 87 84.30 -41.71 47.31
N SER A 88 85.57 -41.34 47.53
CA SER A 88 86.09 -40.04 47.09
C SER A 88 85.98 -39.87 45.58
N GLN A 89 86.33 -40.90 44.82
CA GLN A 89 86.21 -40.88 43.35
C GLN A 89 84.75 -40.76 42.89
N SER A 90 83.82 -41.43 43.59
CA SER A 90 82.39 -41.35 43.28
C SER A 90 81.82 -39.96 43.54
N VAL A 91 82.26 -39.27 44.59
CA VAL A 91 81.84 -37.89 44.90
C VAL A 91 82.35 -36.91 43.85
N GLU A 92 83.58 -37.07 43.38
CA GLU A 92 84.16 -36.20 42.34
C GLU A 92 83.47 -36.40 40.98
N ASN A 93 83.16 -37.66 40.64
CA ASN A 93 82.33 -38.00 39.47
C ASN A 93 80.93 -37.39 39.58
N MET A 94 80.26 -37.50 40.74
CA MET A 94 78.94 -36.88 40.95
C MET A 94 79.00 -35.35 40.81
N LYS A 95 80.04 -34.70 41.33
CA LYS A 95 80.20 -33.24 41.25
C LYS A 95 80.37 -32.76 39.81
N SER A 96 81.17 -33.46 39.01
CA SER A 96 81.36 -33.13 37.59
C SER A 96 80.08 -33.37 36.76
N GLN A 97 79.38 -34.48 37.02
CA GLN A 97 78.07 -34.75 36.39
C GLN A 97 77.03 -33.69 36.75
N LEU A 98 76.97 -33.26 38.02
CA LEU A 98 76.04 -32.23 38.47
C LEU A 98 76.32 -30.89 37.77
N SER A 99 77.59 -30.47 37.69
CA SER A 99 77.97 -29.23 37.01
C SER A 99 77.63 -29.25 35.52
N ASN A 100 77.86 -30.37 34.83
CA ASN A 100 77.50 -30.51 33.42
C ASN A 100 75.98 -30.50 33.21
N THR A 101 75.25 -31.19 34.10
CA THR A 101 73.77 -31.20 34.06
C THR A 101 73.21 -29.82 34.33
N GLU A 102 73.79 -29.05 35.26
CA GLU A 102 73.37 -27.68 35.55
C GLU A 102 73.56 -26.75 34.34
N ALA A 103 74.69 -26.84 33.65
CA ALA A 103 74.96 -26.06 32.44
C ALA A 103 73.96 -26.42 31.32
N GLN A 104 73.77 -27.72 31.04
CA GLN A 104 72.79 -28.19 30.05
C GLN A 104 71.36 -27.78 30.42
N THR A 105 71.01 -27.82 31.71
CA THR A 105 69.69 -27.40 32.20
C THR A 105 69.48 -25.89 32.00
N LYS A 106 70.50 -25.06 32.22
CA LYS A 106 70.42 -23.61 31.95
C LYS A 106 70.20 -23.31 30.47
N ASP A 107 70.94 -23.99 29.59
CA ASP A 107 70.78 -23.82 28.14
C ASP A 107 69.38 -24.27 27.67
N LEU A 108 68.89 -25.41 28.18
CA LEU A 108 67.54 -25.89 27.90
C LEU A 108 66.47 -24.93 28.46
N ILE A 109 66.64 -24.37 29.66
CA ILE A 109 65.73 -23.37 30.23
C ILE A 109 65.72 -22.11 29.37
N GLN A 110 66.87 -21.65 28.90
CA GLN A 110 66.95 -20.46 28.05
C GLN A 110 66.26 -20.68 26.70
N GLN A 111 66.49 -21.84 26.07
CA GLN A 111 65.80 -22.22 24.83
C GLN A 111 64.29 -22.40 25.05
N SER A 112 63.89 -23.03 26.15
CA SER A 112 62.47 -23.20 26.52
C SER A 112 61.78 -21.86 26.77
N ASN A 113 62.45 -20.90 27.42
CA ASN A 113 61.90 -19.56 27.65
C ASN A 113 61.78 -18.78 26.34
N ALA A 114 62.79 -18.84 25.46
CA ALA A 114 62.73 -18.22 24.14
C ALA A 114 61.58 -18.79 23.29
N LEU A 115 61.44 -20.11 23.25
CA LEU A 115 60.33 -20.79 22.57
C LEU A 115 58.97 -20.45 23.20
N GLN A 116 58.90 -20.30 24.53
CA GLN A 116 57.68 -19.90 25.22
C GLN A 116 57.28 -18.46 24.87
N GLU A 117 58.23 -17.53 24.79
CA GLU A 117 57.99 -16.15 24.35
C GLU A 117 57.53 -16.09 22.89
N GLU A 118 58.16 -16.86 22.00
CA GLU A 118 57.73 -16.98 20.60
C GLU A 118 56.34 -17.60 20.49
N ASN A 119 56.06 -18.67 21.24
CA ASN A 119 54.74 -19.30 21.27
C ASN A 119 53.67 -18.32 21.77
N ASN A 120 53.96 -17.52 22.80
CA ASN A 120 53.05 -16.48 23.27
C ASN A 120 52.79 -15.41 22.19
N LYS A 121 53.83 -14.95 21.48
CA LYS A 121 53.67 -14.00 20.36
C LYS A 121 52.84 -14.60 19.23
N LEU A 122 53.12 -15.84 18.84
CA LEU A 122 52.38 -16.56 17.80
C LEU A 122 50.93 -16.80 18.22
N GLN A 123 50.65 -17.11 19.49
CA GLN A 123 49.28 -17.26 19.99
C GLN A 123 48.50 -15.94 19.94
N VAL A 124 49.13 -14.81 20.26
CA VAL A 124 48.49 -13.50 20.13
C VAL A 124 48.22 -13.18 18.66
N GLN A 125 49.18 -13.43 17.77
CA GLN A 125 49.01 -13.24 16.33
C GLN A 125 47.91 -14.16 15.76
N GLN A 126 47.83 -15.42 16.20
CA GLN A 126 46.78 -16.35 15.83
C GLN A 126 45.41 -15.84 16.29
N LYS A 127 45.29 -15.37 17.54
CA LYS A 127 44.03 -14.79 18.05
C LYS A 127 43.61 -13.56 17.26
N LEU A 128 44.55 -12.68 16.91
CA LEU A 128 44.29 -11.50 16.09
C LEU A 128 43.87 -11.88 14.66
N ALA A 129 44.55 -12.85 14.04
CA ALA A 129 44.20 -13.35 12.72
C ALA A 129 42.82 -14.03 12.72
N CYS A 130 42.52 -14.88 13.71
CA CYS A 130 41.19 -15.47 13.87
C CYS A 130 40.11 -14.41 14.09
N GLY A 131 40.39 -13.39 14.91
CA GLY A 131 39.50 -12.25 15.12
C GLY A 131 39.25 -11.48 13.83
N PHE A 132 40.30 -11.18 13.07
CA PHE A 132 40.22 -10.49 11.79
C PHE A 132 39.39 -11.30 10.76
N LEU A 133 39.68 -12.59 10.59
CA LEU A 133 38.93 -13.47 9.69
C LEU A 133 37.46 -13.58 10.10
N SER A 134 37.17 -13.74 11.39
CA SER A 134 35.77 -13.80 11.87
C SER A 134 35.00 -12.49 11.66
N ARG A 135 35.71 -11.35 11.63
CA ARG A 135 35.10 -10.03 11.46
C ARG A 135 34.88 -9.68 10.00
N PHE A 136 35.83 -9.99 9.12
CA PHE A 136 35.83 -9.53 7.72
C PHE A 136 35.60 -10.62 6.67
N GLN A 137 35.59 -11.91 7.06
CA GLN A 137 35.26 -13.02 6.18
C GLN A 137 33.96 -13.69 6.63
N LEU A 138 33.15 -14.07 5.66
CA LEU A 138 31.98 -14.90 5.90
C LEU A 138 32.40 -16.34 6.21
N SER A 139 31.72 -16.95 7.17
CA SER A 139 31.87 -18.37 7.48
C SER A 139 31.32 -19.25 6.34
N VAL A 140 31.82 -20.48 6.24
CA VAL A 140 31.35 -21.45 5.23
C VAL A 140 29.83 -21.69 5.34
N THR A 141 29.28 -21.64 6.55
CA THR A 141 27.85 -21.73 6.81
C THR A 141 27.07 -20.53 6.28
N GLU A 142 27.59 -19.31 6.47
CA GLU A 142 26.97 -18.08 5.95
C GLU A 142 26.98 -18.07 4.42
N HIS A 143 28.09 -18.48 3.79
CA HIS A 143 28.15 -18.68 2.33
C HIS A 143 27.11 -19.68 1.84
N GLN A 144 26.97 -20.83 2.50
CA GLN A 144 25.95 -21.82 2.13
C GLN A 144 24.52 -21.31 2.27
N MET A 145 24.24 -20.45 3.26
CA MET A 145 22.91 -19.85 3.43
C MET A 145 22.63 -18.79 2.36
N LEU A 146 23.64 -18.00 1.97
CA LEU A 146 23.52 -16.95 0.97
C LEU A 146 23.33 -17.51 -0.45
N TYR A 147 24.10 -18.53 -0.82
CA TYR A 147 23.99 -19.18 -2.14
C TYR A 147 22.95 -20.32 -2.20
N GLY A 148 22.68 -20.98 -1.07
CA GLY A 148 21.78 -22.12 -0.97
C GLY A 148 22.38 -23.41 -1.54
N SER A 149 21.90 -24.57 -1.09
CA SER A 149 22.31 -25.87 -1.67
C SER A 149 21.73 -26.11 -3.08
N LYS A 150 20.63 -25.43 -3.41
CA LYS A 150 19.97 -25.41 -4.74
C LYS A 150 19.52 -23.98 -5.02
N ARG A 151 19.46 -23.61 -6.32
CA ARG A 151 19.04 -22.28 -6.78
C ARG A 151 17.63 -21.87 -6.27
N ASP A 152 16.75 -22.85 -6.04
CA ASP A 152 15.36 -22.63 -5.58
C ASP A 152 15.14 -22.98 -4.09
N ALA A 153 16.19 -23.06 -3.29
CA ALA A 153 16.04 -23.33 -1.86
C ALA A 153 15.26 -22.18 -1.16
N PRO A 154 14.29 -22.49 -0.28
CA PRO A 154 13.46 -21.50 0.36
C PRO A 154 14.31 -20.54 1.20
N ILE A 155 13.94 -19.26 1.18
CA ILE A 155 14.59 -18.22 1.98
C ILE A 155 13.99 -18.26 3.39
N THR A 156 14.86 -18.36 4.39
CA THR A 156 14.51 -18.30 5.82
C THR A 156 14.87 -16.94 6.41
N ALA A 157 14.40 -16.64 7.63
CA ALA A 157 14.77 -15.41 8.34
C ALA A 157 16.29 -15.23 8.49
N ASP A 158 17.03 -16.34 8.63
CA ASP A 158 18.49 -16.33 8.78
C ASP A 158 19.21 -15.76 7.55
N PHE A 159 18.64 -15.89 6.35
CA PHE A 159 19.19 -15.29 5.14
C PHE A 159 19.32 -13.77 5.26
N PHE A 160 18.31 -13.11 5.84
CA PHE A 160 18.32 -11.66 6.05
C PHE A 160 19.38 -11.23 7.07
N GLN A 161 19.63 -12.05 8.10
CA GLN A 161 20.70 -11.80 9.07
C GLN A 161 22.09 -11.89 8.42
N VAL A 162 22.30 -12.88 7.53
CA VAL A 162 23.56 -13.00 6.77
C VAL A 162 23.73 -11.82 5.81
N LEU A 163 22.65 -11.36 5.16
CA LEU A 163 22.69 -10.18 4.31
C LEU A 163 23.06 -8.90 5.10
N ASP A 164 22.49 -8.73 6.31
CA ASP A 164 22.85 -7.63 7.23
C ASP A 164 24.32 -7.72 7.68
N ARG A 165 24.83 -8.94 7.86
CA ARG A 165 26.23 -9.18 8.15
C ARG A 165 27.13 -8.74 6.99
N VAL A 166 26.80 -9.07 5.74
CA VAL A 166 27.54 -8.62 4.55
C VAL A 166 27.61 -7.09 4.48
N GLN A 167 26.48 -6.41 4.70
CA GLN A 167 26.45 -4.95 4.75
C GLN A 167 27.29 -4.38 5.90
N SER A 168 27.22 -5.01 7.07
CA SER A 168 28.04 -4.61 8.23
C SER A 168 29.54 -4.73 7.93
N ILE A 169 29.98 -5.85 7.34
CA ILE A 169 31.38 -6.05 6.92
C ILE A 169 31.80 -4.96 5.93
N HIS A 170 30.95 -4.66 4.94
CA HIS A 170 31.22 -3.60 3.97
C HIS A 170 31.37 -2.21 4.66
N THR A 171 30.57 -1.91 5.69
CA THR A 171 30.75 -0.68 6.48
C THR A 171 31.99 -0.69 7.37
N ASP A 172 32.34 -1.83 7.97
CA ASP A 172 33.55 -1.98 8.76
C ASP A 172 34.81 -1.79 7.89
N CYS A 173 34.80 -2.25 6.64
CA CYS A 173 35.90 -2.02 5.70
C CYS A 173 36.16 -0.53 5.45
N ARG A 174 35.13 0.33 5.51
CA ARG A 174 35.31 1.79 5.43
C ARG A 174 36.15 2.31 6.59
N THR A 175 35.99 1.76 7.79
CA THR A 175 36.84 2.10 8.95
C THR A 175 38.27 1.58 8.77
N LEU A 176 38.45 0.42 8.15
CA LEU A 176 39.76 -0.15 7.82
C LEU A 176 40.52 0.71 6.79
N MET A 177 39.82 1.27 5.81
CA MET A 177 40.39 2.23 4.84
C MET A 177 40.91 3.50 5.52
N GLN A 178 40.20 4.01 6.54
CA GLN A 178 40.62 5.20 7.30
C GLN A 178 41.90 4.95 8.10
N ASN A 179 42.16 3.70 8.49
CA ASN A 179 43.34 3.29 9.25
C ASN A 179 44.57 2.93 8.38
N GLY A 180 44.51 3.16 7.06
CA GLY A 180 45.65 3.01 6.15
C GLY A 180 45.78 1.66 5.44
N TYR A 181 44.86 0.71 5.66
CA TYR A 181 44.86 -0.61 4.99
C TYR A 181 43.95 -0.63 3.75
N GLN A 182 44.23 0.25 2.77
CA GLN A 182 43.31 0.50 1.65
C GLN A 182 43.14 -0.70 0.69
N THR A 183 44.22 -1.37 0.28
CA THR A 183 44.15 -2.47 -0.70
C THR A 183 43.30 -3.63 -0.19
N VAL A 184 43.60 -4.14 1.01
CA VAL A 184 42.86 -5.25 1.62
C VAL A 184 41.39 -4.88 1.87
N ALA A 185 41.13 -3.64 2.30
CA ALA A 185 39.76 -3.18 2.50
C ALA A 185 38.96 -3.11 1.18
N LEU A 186 39.59 -2.67 0.09
CA LEU A 186 38.96 -2.64 -1.24
C LEU A 186 38.67 -4.04 -1.77
N ASP A 187 39.63 -4.98 -1.65
CA ASP A 187 39.45 -6.36 -2.10
C ASP A 187 38.28 -7.03 -1.35
N ILE A 188 38.20 -6.85 -0.02
CA ILE A 188 37.10 -7.39 0.79
C ILE A 188 35.77 -6.71 0.43
N MET A 189 35.77 -5.40 0.18
CA MET A 189 34.56 -4.69 -0.25
C MET A 189 34.05 -5.18 -1.60
N GLU A 190 34.94 -5.47 -2.56
CA GLU A 190 34.57 -6.04 -3.87
C GLU A 190 33.94 -7.43 -3.71
N GLU A 191 34.58 -8.33 -2.96
CA GLU A 191 34.03 -9.66 -2.63
C GLU A 191 32.67 -9.57 -1.93
N MET A 192 32.52 -8.70 -0.93
CA MET A 192 31.23 -8.49 -0.23
C MET A 192 30.16 -7.92 -1.16
N THR A 193 30.54 -7.06 -2.11
CA THR A 193 29.60 -6.52 -3.11
C THR A 193 29.12 -7.62 -4.05
N LEU A 194 30.01 -8.50 -4.52
CA LEU A 194 29.64 -9.67 -5.33
C LEU A 194 28.69 -10.61 -4.58
N HIS A 195 28.94 -10.86 -3.29
CA HIS A 195 28.03 -11.63 -2.44
C HIS A 195 26.67 -10.93 -2.27
N GLN A 196 26.66 -9.61 -2.05
CA GLN A 196 25.42 -8.84 -1.94
C GLN A 196 24.60 -8.91 -3.24
N GLU A 197 25.24 -8.78 -4.40
CA GLU A 197 24.57 -8.85 -5.71
C GLU A 197 23.96 -10.23 -5.97
N ALA A 198 24.73 -11.30 -5.73
CA ALA A 198 24.23 -12.68 -5.87
C ALA A 198 23.07 -12.96 -4.90
N ALA A 199 23.14 -12.45 -3.67
CA ALA A 199 22.07 -12.57 -2.68
C ALA A 199 20.81 -11.83 -3.13
N LEU A 200 20.93 -10.59 -3.60
CA LEU A 200 19.81 -9.81 -4.10
C LEU A 200 19.17 -10.42 -5.35
N GLU A 201 19.96 -11.00 -6.26
CA GLU A 201 19.43 -11.72 -7.42
C GLU A 201 18.63 -12.96 -7.00
N ARG A 202 19.13 -13.73 -6.03
CA ARG A 202 18.41 -14.88 -5.49
C ARG A 202 17.12 -14.45 -4.78
N LEU A 203 17.19 -13.40 -3.97
CA LEU A 203 16.03 -12.81 -3.29
C LEU A 203 14.99 -12.32 -4.29
N TYR A 204 15.41 -11.68 -5.37
CA TYR A 204 14.57 -11.24 -6.49
C TYR A 204 13.81 -12.43 -7.11
N ARG A 205 14.52 -13.50 -7.52
CA ARG A 205 13.89 -14.67 -8.16
C ARG A 205 12.89 -15.38 -7.24
N TRP A 206 13.25 -15.54 -5.96
CA TRP A 206 12.36 -16.11 -4.96
C TRP A 206 11.11 -15.25 -4.79
N THR A 207 11.27 -13.93 -4.62
CA THR A 207 10.15 -12.99 -4.45
C THR A 207 9.25 -12.97 -5.70
N GLN A 208 9.83 -12.95 -6.90
CA GLN A 208 9.11 -13.02 -8.17
C GLN A 208 8.28 -14.31 -8.27
N SER A 209 8.85 -15.46 -7.89
CA SER A 209 8.14 -16.74 -7.92
C SER A 209 6.97 -16.78 -6.93
N HIS A 210 7.11 -16.18 -5.75
CA HIS A 210 6.01 -16.07 -4.78
C HIS A 210 4.92 -15.10 -5.27
N CYS A 211 5.30 -13.97 -5.86
CA CYS A 211 4.38 -13.00 -6.46
C CYS A 211 3.58 -13.58 -7.65
N ARG A 212 4.07 -14.65 -8.29
CA ARG A 212 3.36 -15.36 -9.36
C ARG A 212 2.26 -16.31 -8.85
N ASN A 213 2.40 -16.83 -7.63
CA ASN A 213 1.53 -17.86 -7.05
C ASN A 213 0.50 -17.30 -6.04
N VAL A 214 0.11 -16.03 -6.16
CA VAL A 214 -0.75 -15.31 -5.20
C VAL A 214 -2.24 -15.64 -5.38
N GLU A 215 -2.58 -16.92 -5.42
CA GLU A 215 -3.99 -17.35 -5.29
C GLU A 215 -4.47 -17.21 -3.83
N SER A 216 -3.55 -17.28 -2.87
CA SER A 216 -3.82 -17.00 -1.46
C SER A 216 -3.42 -15.55 -1.15
N ASN A 217 -4.36 -14.73 -0.68
CA ASN A 217 -4.13 -13.34 -0.22
C ASN A 217 -3.18 -13.22 1.00
N GLU A 218 -2.55 -14.31 1.42
CA GLU A 218 -1.64 -14.34 2.57
C GLU A 218 -0.22 -13.96 2.14
N MET A 219 0.07 -12.66 2.20
CA MET A 219 1.42 -12.16 2.03
C MET A 219 2.28 -12.55 3.23
N GLY A 220 3.27 -13.43 3.01
CA GLY A 220 4.22 -13.81 4.05
C GLY A 220 5.09 -12.63 4.51
N VAL A 221 5.37 -12.55 5.81
CA VAL A 221 6.22 -11.49 6.42
C VAL A 221 7.59 -11.38 5.73
N LEU A 222 8.12 -12.51 5.25
CA LEU A 222 9.41 -12.58 4.54
C LEU A 222 9.39 -11.86 3.18
N ILE A 223 8.24 -11.80 2.49
CA ILE A 223 8.11 -11.07 1.21
C ILE A 223 8.20 -9.57 1.46
N VAL A 224 7.53 -9.07 2.50
CA VAL A 224 7.59 -7.64 2.88
C VAL A 224 9.02 -7.25 3.26
N GLN A 225 9.73 -8.11 3.98
CA GLN A 225 11.16 -7.92 4.28
C GLN A 225 12.02 -7.97 3.01
N ALA A 226 11.73 -8.89 2.07
CA ALA A 226 12.43 -8.98 0.80
C ALA A 226 12.29 -7.71 -0.03
N MET A 227 11.07 -7.15 -0.12
CA MET A 227 10.79 -5.91 -0.83
C MET A 227 11.56 -4.72 -0.24
N ALA A 228 11.67 -4.64 1.09
CA ALA A 228 12.47 -3.61 1.76
C ALA A 228 13.96 -3.66 1.35
N ARG A 229 14.54 -4.86 1.23
CA ARG A 229 15.95 -5.01 0.79
C ARG A 229 16.14 -4.78 -0.70
N LEU A 230 15.21 -5.25 -1.54
CA LEU A 230 15.25 -5.03 -2.99
C LEU A 230 15.12 -3.55 -3.36
N GLN A 231 14.59 -2.72 -2.47
CA GLN A 231 14.49 -1.28 -2.67
C GLN A 231 15.85 -0.60 -2.92
N GLU A 232 16.96 -1.17 -2.45
CA GLU A 232 18.33 -0.70 -2.75
C GLU A 232 18.70 -0.78 -4.25
N ARG A 233 17.97 -1.60 -5.02
CA ARG A 233 18.13 -1.78 -6.46
C ARG A 233 16.79 -1.50 -7.15
N PRO A 234 16.50 -0.24 -7.54
CA PRO A 234 15.17 0.18 -7.99
C PRO A 234 14.67 -0.58 -9.23
N VAL A 235 15.58 -1.03 -10.09
CA VAL A 235 15.23 -1.81 -11.29
C VAL A 235 14.65 -3.18 -10.91
N LEU A 236 15.29 -3.91 -10.00
CA LEU A 236 14.80 -5.22 -9.54
C LEU A 236 13.49 -5.07 -8.77
N PHE A 237 13.40 -4.05 -7.92
CA PHE A 237 12.19 -3.71 -7.18
C PHE A 237 10.99 -3.49 -8.11
N LYS A 238 11.18 -2.68 -9.17
CA LYS A 238 10.14 -2.41 -10.17
C LYS A 238 9.70 -3.68 -10.89
N TYR A 239 10.62 -4.55 -11.31
CA TYR A 239 10.26 -5.82 -11.97
C TYR A 239 9.42 -6.73 -11.08
N VAL A 240 9.67 -6.78 -9.77
CA VAL A 240 8.83 -7.57 -8.84
C VAL A 240 7.43 -6.99 -8.73
N ILE A 241 7.31 -5.65 -8.64
CA ILE A 241 6.00 -4.97 -8.61
C ILE A 241 5.24 -5.21 -9.92
N ASP A 242 5.92 -5.11 -11.07
CA ASP A 242 5.31 -5.34 -12.38
C ASP A 242 4.81 -6.78 -12.51
N GLU A 243 5.62 -7.78 -12.11
CA GLU A 243 5.21 -9.19 -12.14
C GLU A 243 4.03 -9.46 -11.20
N TYR A 244 4.07 -8.92 -9.97
CA TYR A 244 2.96 -9.00 -9.02
C TYR A 244 1.68 -8.40 -9.61
N SER A 245 1.80 -7.22 -10.25
CA SER A 245 0.68 -6.55 -10.90
C SER A 245 0.10 -7.38 -12.03
N THR A 246 0.94 -8.02 -12.85
CA THR A 246 0.49 -8.92 -13.94
C THR A 246 -0.22 -10.17 -13.41
N ALA A 247 0.30 -10.79 -12.35
CA ALA A 247 -0.34 -11.93 -11.71
C ALA A 247 -1.71 -11.55 -11.12
N ARG A 248 -1.78 -10.46 -10.35
CA ARG A 248 -3.04 -9.96 -9.76
C ARG A 248 -4.04 -9.49 -10.81
N ARG A 249 -3.59 -8.83 -11.88
CA ARG A 249 -4.44 -8.48 -13.03
C ARG A 249 -5.17 -9.71 -13.57
N SER A 250 -4.44 -10.81 -13.77
CA SER A 250 -5.01 -12.06 -14.28
C SER A 250 -6.05 -12.66 -13.33
N VAL A 251 -5.77 -12.63 -12.02
CA VAL A 251 -6.72 -13.06 -10.97
C VAL A 251 -7.96 -12.17 -10.94
N VAL A 252 -7.80 -10.85 -10.92
CA VAL A 252 -8.92 -9.88 -10.88
C VAL A 252 -9.82 -10.01 -12.10
N VAL A 253 -9.25 -10.17 -13.30
CA VAL A 253 -10.00 -10.40 -14.54
C VAL A 253 -10.75 -11.72 -14.48
N ARG A 254 -10.10 -12.80 -14.02
CA ARG A 254 -10.75 -14.09 -13.85
C ARG A 254 -11.90 -14.01 -12.84
N CYS A 255 -11.68 -13.42 -11.67
CA CYS A 255 -12.73 -13.23 -10.67
C CYS A 255 -13.90 -12.40 -11.21
N PHE A 256 -13.63 -11.37 -12.02
CA PHE A 256 -14.69 -10.59 -12.67
C PHE A 256 -15.50 -11.43 -13.66
N ILE A 257 -14.83 -12.24 -14.50
CA ILE A 257 -15.50 -13.15 -15.44
C ILE A 257 -16.29 -14.24 -14.69
N ASP A 258 -15.74 -14.79 -13.62
CA ASP A 258 -16.39 -15.79 -12.78
C ASP A 258 -17.63 -15.20 -12.11
N ALA A 259 -17.57 -13.95 -11.60
CA ALA A 259 -18.72 -13.24 -11.06
C ALA A 259 -19.82 -12.98 -12.11
N LEU A 260 -19.42 -12.72 -13.36
CA LEU A 260 -20.35 -12.53 -14.48
C LEU A 260 -21.06 -13.84 -14.88
N THR A 261 -20.32 -14.94 -14.97
CA THR A 261 -20.77 -16.19 -15.62
C THR A 261 -21.18 -17.29 -14.64
N THR A 262 -20.49 -17.44 -13.51
CA THR A 262 -20.70 -18.52 -12.52
C THR A 262 -21.30 -18.03 -11.20
N GLY A 263 -21.14 -16.75 -10.88
CA GLY A 263 -21.59 -16.16 -9.61
C GLY A 263 -20.67 -16.52 -8.44
N GLY A 264 -21.17 -16.38 -7.22
CA GLY A 264 -20.40 -16.70 -6.00
C GLY A 264 -20.28 -18.20 -5.71
N PRO A 265 -19.51 -18.59 -4.67
CA PRO A 265 -19.32 -19.99 -4.28
C PRO A 265 -20.67 -20.69 -4.07
N GLY A 266 -20.95 -21.74 -4.85
CA GLY A 266 -22.23 -22.45 -4.80
C GLY A 266 -23.38 -21.77 -5.56
N GLY A 267 -23.08 -20.82 -6.46
CA GLY A 267 -24.08 -20.12 -7.28
C GLY A 267 -24.81 -18.98 -6.57
N ASN A 268 -24.33 -18.57 -5.39
CA ASN A 268 -24.84 -17.45 -4.61
C ASN A 268 -23.70 -16.46 -4.28
N PRO A 269 -23.81 -15.17 -4.65
CA PRO A 269 -24.89 -14.58 -5.47
C PRO A 269 -24.93 -15.16 -6.89
N ARG A 270 -26.10 -15.08 -7.54
CA ARG A 270 -26.31 -15.57 -8.91
C ARG A 270 -25.37 -14.85 -9.90
N PRO A 271 -25.02 -15.48 -11.03
CA PRO A 271 -24.24 -14.82 -12.08
C PRO A 271 -24.89 -13.52 -12.52
N ILE A 272 -24.08 -12.47 -12.67
CA ILE A 272 -24.56 -11.15 -13.08
C ILE A 272 -25.20 -11.22 -14.48
N GLU A 273 -24.74 -12.10 -15.37
CA GLU A 273 -25.31 -12.28 -16.72
C GLU A 273 -26.79 -12.70 -16.73
N MET A 274 -27.30 -13.32 -15.66
CA MET A 274 -28.74 -13.64 -15.56
C MET A 274 -29.61 -12.37 -15.50
N LEU A 275 -29.04 -11.23 -15.11
CA LEU A 275 -29.71 -9.95 -15.01
C LEU A 275 -29.69 -9.15 -16.32
N ALA A 276 -29.18 -9.71 -17.43
CA ALA A 276 -29.11 -9.02 -18.72
C ALA A 276 -30.46 -8.51 -19.26
N HIS A 277 -31.59 -9.02 -18.75
CA HIS A 277 -32.93 -8.54 -19.07
C HIS A 277 -33.29 -7.20 -18.40
N ASP A 278 -32.56 -6.81 -17.34
CA ASP A 278 -32.67 -5.51 -16.66
C ASP A 278 -31.34 -4.74 -16.87
N PRO A 279 -31.26 -3.91 -17.94
CA PRO A 279 -30.05 -3.18 -18.32
C PRO A 279 -29.44 -2.35 -17.18
N LYS A 280 -30.29 -1.66 -16.41
CA LYS A 280 -29.84 -0.75 -15.35
C LYS A 280 -29.19 -1.54 -14.22
N ARG A 281 -29.84 -2.62 -13.78
CA ARG A 281 -29.30 -3.46 -12.71
C ARG A 281 -28.05 -4.23 -13.15
N TYR A 282 -28.06 -4.77 -14.37
CA TYR A 282 -26.91 -5.49 -14.92
C TYR A 282 -25.64 -4.63 -14.98
N ILE A 283 -25.74 -3.44 -15.55
CA ILE A 283 -24.60 -2.49 -15.60
C ILE A 283 -24.25 -2.00 -14.20
N GLY A 284 -25.26 -1.76 -13.35
CA GLY A 284 -25.08 -1.41 -11.94
C GLY A 284 -24.25 -2.41 -11.15
N ASP A 285 -24.59 -3.70 -11.26
CA ASP A 285 -23.92 -4.78 -10.53
C ASP A 285 -22.48 -5.00 -11.04
N MET A 286 -22.20 -4.78 -12.32
CA MET A 286 -20.82 -4.78 -12.84
C MET A 286 -19.96 -3.70 -12.22
N PHE A 287 -20.45 -2.45 -12.22
CA PHE A 287 -19.69 -1.35 -11.64
C PHE A 287 -19.58 -1.47 -10.12
N ALA A 288 -20.62 -1.97 -9.44
CA ALA A 288 -20.57 -2.28 -8.01
C ALA A 288 -19.48 -3.31 -7.70
N TYR A 289 -19.40 -4.38 -8.49
CA TYR A 289 -18.37 -5.40 -8.33
C TYR A 289 -16.95 -4.83 -8.52
N ILE A 290 -16.75 -4.01 -9.56
CA ILE A 290 -15.46 -3.35 -9.79
C ILE A 290 -15.11 -2.42 -8.62
N HIS A 291 -16.05 -1.62 -8.15
CA HIS A 291 -15.86 -0.76 -6.98
C HIS A 291 -15.52 -1.56 -5.71
N GLN A 292 -16.01 -2.80 -5.58
CA GLN A 292 -15.73 -3.67 -4.43
C GLN A 292 -14.37 -4.37 -4.52
N ILE A 293 -13.92 -4.78 -5.71
CA ILE A 293 -12.67 -5.55 -5.87
C ILE A 293 -11.41 -4.69 -5.85
N LEU A 294 -11.49 -3.41 -6.23
CA LEU A 294 -10.31 -2.53 -6.32
C LEU A 294 -9.70 -2.15 -4.95
N PRO A 295 -10.46 -1.83 -3.88
CA PRO A 295 -9.87 -1.46 -2.58
C PRO A 295 -9.01 -2.56 -1.93
N PRO A 296 -9.42 -3.85 -1.90
CA PRO A 296 -8.56 -4.93 -1.41
C PRO A 296 -7.22 -5.04 -2.16
N GLU A 297 -7.21 -4.86 -3.49
CA GLU A 297 -5.96 -4.89 -4.27
C GLU A 297 -5.02 -3.74 -3.88
N LYS A 298 -5.57 -2.55 -3.64
CA LYS A 298 -4.80 -1.40 -3.17
C LYS A 298 -4.19 -1.64 -1.80
N GLU A 299 -4.94 -2.26 -0.89
CA GLU A 299 -4.43 -2.63 0.44
C GLU A 299 -3.37 -3.74 0.35
N ASN A 300 -3.53 -4.73 -0.52
CA ASN A 300 -2.53 -5.77 -0.75
C ASN A 300 -1.19 -5.17 -1.27
N LEU A 301 -1.26 -4.21 -2.20
CA LEU A 301 -0.08 -3.48 -2.68
C LEU A 301 0.58 -2.67 -1.57
N LYS A 302 -0.20 -1.99 -0.71
CA LYS A 302 0.35 -1.27 0.45
C LYS A 302 1.01 -2.22 1.45
N MET A 303 0.42 -3.40 1.67
CA MET A 303 0.98 -4.41 2.55
C MET A 303 2.31 -4.97 2.01
N LEU A 304 2.41 -5.17 0.69
CA LEU A 304 3.66 -5.60 0.03
C LEU A 304 4.81 -4.62 0.26
N VAL A 305 4.51 -3.32 0.25
CA VAL A 305 5.49 -2.23 0.32
C VAL A 305 5.55 -1.59 1.73
N ARG A 306 4.95 -2.22 2.74
CA ARG A 306 4.80 -1.66 4.09
C ARG A 306 6.10 -1.24 4.78
N ASN A 307 7.18 -1.97 4.55
CA ASN A 307 8.49 -1.74 5.18
C ASN A 307 9.46 -0.95 4.28
N CYS A 308 8.96 -0.33 3.21
CA CYS A 308 9.77 0.43 2.28
C CYS A 308 9.60 1.94 2.57
N ASP A 309 10.71 2.69 2.55
CA ASP A 309 10.73 4.07 3.09
C ASP A 309 11.10 5.16 2.08
N LYS A 310 11.09 4.88 0.75
CA LYS A 310 11.45 5.86 -0.29
C LYS A 310 10.22 6.59 -0.81
N GLU A 311 10.38 7.87 -1.17
CA GLU A 311 9.27 8.74 -1.58
C GLU A 311 8.53 8.24 -2.84
N ASP A 312 9.23 7.58 -3.78
CA ASP A 312 8.65 7.09 -5.04
C ASP A 312 7.64 5.93 -4.89
N ILE A 313 7.49 5.36 -3.69
CA ILE A 313 6.62 4.19 -3.45
C ILE A 313 5.17 4.51 -3.82
N SER A 314 4.68 5.70 -3.48
CA SER A 314 3.28 6.06 -3.74
C SER A 314 2.98 6.07 -5.24
N GLU A 315 3.92 6.53 -6.06
CA GLU A 315 3.77 6.53 -7.53
C GLU A 315 3.82 5.11 -8.09
N GLN A 316 4.70 4.26 -7.56
CA GLN A 316 4.83 2.87 -7.99
C GLN A 316 3.60 2.04 -7.61
N VAL A 317 3.05 2.23 -6.41
CA VAL A 317 1.77 1.62 -5.99
C VAL A 317 0.63 2.08 -6.89
N GLN A 318 0.59 3.37 -7.24
CA GLN A 318 -0.43 3.90 -8.13
C GLN A 318 -0.30 3.32 -9.55
N SER A 319 0.92 3.22 -10.08
CA SER A 319 1.19 2.62 -11.40
C SER A 319 0.85 1.12 -11.43
N ALA A 320 1.17 0.39 -10.37
CA ALA A 320 0.78 -1.02 -10.20
C ALA A 320 -0.75 -1.18 -10.17
N MET A 321 -1.44 -0.31 -9.42
CA MET A 321 -2.90 -0.31 -9.34
C MET A 321 -3.55 -0.06 -10.71
N ILE A 322 -3.01 0.87 -11.49
CA ILE A 322 -3.44 1.11 -12.88
C ILE A 322 -3.33 -0.16 -13.70
N ASN A 323 -2.17 -0.83 -13.69
CA ASN A 323 -1.94 -2.07 -14.46
C ASN A 323 -2.91 -3.20 -14.06
N ILE A 324 -3.16 -3.39 -12.76
CA ILE A 324 -4.14 -4.38 -12.26
C ILE A 324 -5.54 -4.04 -12.80
N SER A 325 -5.94 -2.78 -12.71
CA SER A 325 -7.27 -2.31 -13.08
C SER A 325 -7.52 -2.32 -14.60
N ASP A 326 -6.49 -2.12 -15.42
CA ASP A 326 -6.59 -2.05 -16.88
C ASP A 326 -7.03 -3.40 -17.51
N GLY A 327 -6.85 -4.51 -16.78
CA GLY A 327 -7.39 -5.81 -17.20
C GLY A 327 -8.92 -5.83 -17.32
N LEU A 328 -9.63 -5.01 -16.54
CA LEU A 328 -11.09 -5.00 -16.47
C LEU A 328 -11.74 -4.22 -17.62
N CYS A 329 -11.00 -3.35 -18.31
CA CYS A 329 -11.51 -2.44 -19.33
C CYS A 329 -12.21 -3.19 -20.47
N HIS A 330 -11.56 -4.21 -21.03
CA HIS A 330 -12.09 -4.90 -22.21
C HIS A 330 -13.38 -5.70 -21.90
N PRO A 331 -13.42 -6.57 -20.87
CA PRO A 331 -14.64 -7.32 -20.52
C PRO A 331 -15.83 -6.43 -20.15
N LEU A 332 -15.56 -5.29 -19.49
CA LEU A 332 -16.57 -4.30 -19.11
C LEU A 332 -17.12 -3.58 -20.34
N ARG A 333 -16.24 -3.03 -21.19
CA ARG A 333 -16.61 -2.24 -22.37
C ARG A 333 -17.49 -3.03 -23.33
N VAL A 334 -17.09 -4.25 -23.68
CA VAL A 334 -17.84 -5.09 -24.63
C VAL A 334 -19.28 -5.32 -24.15
N ARG A 335 -19.48 -5.58 -22.86
CA ARG A 335 -20.80 -5.85 -22.29
C ARG A 335 -21.66 -4.59 -22.16
N VAL A 336 -21.07 -3.49 -21.70
CA VAL A 336 -21.79 -2.21 -21.57
C VAL A 336 -22.21 -1.69 -22.95
N GLU A 337 -21.31 -1.71 -23.95
CA GLU A 337 -21.64 -1.31 -25.32
C GLU A 337 -22.72 -2.22 -25.95
N ALA A 338 -22.67 -3.53 -25.71
CA ALA A 338 -23.70 -4.45 -26.20
C ALA A 338 -25.10 -4.11 -25.68
N ILE A 339 -25.23 -3.78 -24.39
CA ILE A 339 -26.50 -3.41 -23.78
C ILE A 339 -26.97 -2.04 -24.26
N LEU A 340 -26.07 -1.05 -24.33
CA LEU A 340 -26.40 0.29 -24.83
C LEU A 340 -26.88 0.26 -26.29
N ASN A 341 -26.35 -0.64 -27.12
CA ASN A 341 -26.78 -0.80 -28.51
C ASN A 341 -28.11 -1.57 -28.64
N ALA A 342 -28.44 -2.45 -27.69
CA ALA A 342 -29.67 -3.24 -27.73
C ALA A 342 -30.88 -2.48 -27.16
N GLU A 343 -30.66 -1.63 -26.16
CA GLU A 343 -31.70 -0.90 -25.45
C GLU A 343 -32.25 0.28 -26.26
N LYS A 344 -33.57 0.44 -26.26
CA LYS A 344 -34.27 1.50 -27.03
C LYS A 344 -35.00 2.49 -26.14
N ASP A 345 -35.24 2.15 -24.88
CA ASP A 345 -35.91 3.05 -23.94
C ASP A 345 -34.97 4.18 -23.49
N THR A 346 -35.31 5.41 -23.90
CA THR A 346 -34.57 6.63 -23.54
C THR A 346 -34.45 6.84 -22.04
N ILE A 347 -35.46 6.47 -21.24
CA ILE A 347 -35.46 6.66 -19.78
C ILE A 347 -34.44 5.72 -19.14
N ILE A 348 -34.41 4.46 -19.60
CA ILE A 348 -33.44 3.46 -19.14
C ILE A 348 -32.03 3.90 -19.56
N LEU A 349 -31.82 4.31 -20.81
CA LEU A 349 -30.53 4.82 -21.31
C LEU A 349 -30.02 6.02 -20.50
N TYR A 350 -30.90 6.97 -20.17
CA TYR A 350 -30.55 8.12 -19.33
C TYR A 350 -30.19 7.70 -17.90
N SER A 351 -30.91 6.74 -17.34
CA SER A 351 -30.59 6.18 -16.02
C SER A 351 -29.23 5.47 -15.99
N ILE A 352 -28.86 4.76 -17.07
CA ILE A 352 -27.56 4.13 -17.24
C ILE A 352 -26.45 5.18 -17.36
N PHE A 353 -26.66 6.24 -18.15
CA PHE A 353 -25.69 7.35 -18.26
C PHE A 353 -25.35 7.93 -16.89
N ASN A 354 -26.37 8.22 -16.07
CA ASN A 354 -26.15 8.75 -14.72
C ASN A 354 -25.45 7.75 -13.80
N LEU A 355 -25.77 6.46 -13.92
CA LEU A 355 -25.11 5.39 -13.18
C LEU A 355 -23.62 5.27 -13.55
N VAL A 356 -23.29 5.29 -14.84
CA VAL A 356 -21.90 5.27 -15.33
C VAL A 356 -21.14 6.50 -14.81
N LYS A 357 -21.77 7.69 -14.88
CA LYS A 357 -21.19 8.94 -14.35
C LYS A 357 -20.93 8.88 -12.85
N PHE A 358 -21.85 8.31 -12.08
CA PHE A 358 -21.69 8.12 -10.64
C PHE A 358 -20.52 7.19 -10.32
N TYR A 359 -20.45 6.02 -10.95
CA TYR A 359 -19.38 5.05 -10.71
C TYR A 359 -18.03 5.51 -11.24
N LEU A 360 -17.97 6.28 -12.33
CA LEU A 360 -16.75 6.96 -12.78
C LEU A 360 -16.17 7.82 -11.66
N ASN A 361 -16.98 8.71 -11.08
CA ASN A 361 -16.53 9.55 -9.97
C ASN A 361 -16.07 8.74 -8.75
N MET A 362 -16.76 7.63 -8.43
CA MET A 362 -16.39 6.76 -7.29
C MET A 362 -15.08 6.00 -7.54
N ILE A 363 -14.91 5.41 -8.72
CA ILE A 363 -13.73 4.61 -9.07
C ILE A 363 -12.50 5.50 -9.26
N THR A 364 -12.64 6.70 -9.84
CA THR A 364 -11.55 7.69 -9.97
C THR A 364 -10.99 8.12 -8.60
N ASN A 365 -11.77 8.05 -7.52
CA ASN A 365 -11.26 8.29 -6.17
C ASN A 365 -10.34 7.17 -5.66
N ILE A 366 -10.50 5.93 -6.16
CA ILE A 366 -9.70 4.76 -5.77
C ILE A 366 -8.44 4.67 -6.64
N VAL A 367 -8.63 4.72 -7.96
CA VAL A 367 -7.58 4.63 -8.99
C VAL A 367 -7.60 5.91 -9.82
N LYS A 368 -6.58 6.74 -9.67
CA LYS A 368 -6.37 7.95 -10.46
C LYS A 368 -5.54 7.64 -11.70
N GLY A 369 -6.03 7.98 -12.89
CA GLY A 369 -5.35 7.76 -14.16
C GLY A 369 -5.46 6.33 -14.68
N GLY A 370 -4.82 6.09 -15.83
CA GLY A 370 -4.78 4.78 -16.48
C GLY A 370 -5.81 4.59 -17.59
N GLN A 371 -5.85 3.37 -18.14
CA GLN A 371 -6.79 3.04 -19.22
C GLN A 371 -8.20 2.82 -18.67
N LEU A 372 -8.35 2.39 -17.41
CA LEU A 372 -9.68 2.23 -16.79
C LEU A 372 -10.45 3.54 -16.72
N GLU A 373 -9.84 4.62 -16.23
CA GLU A 373 -10.48 5.93 -16.17
C GLU A 373 -10.89 6.41 -17.57
N GLN A 374 -9.99 6.28 -18.56
CA GLN A 374 -10.27 6.64 -19.95
C GLN A 374 -11.39 5.79 -20.54
N CYS A 375 -11.36 4.46 -20.34
CA CYS A 375 -12.38 3.55 -20.81
C CYS A 375 -13.75 3.88 -20.20
N MET A 376 -13.81 4.22 -18.91
CA MET A 376 -15.04 4.63 -18.24
C MET A 376 -15.54 6.00 -18.72
N ALA A 377 -14.64 6.96 -18.94
CA ALA A 377 -14.99 8.25 -19.53
C ALA A 377 -15.52 8.11 -20.97
N ASP A 378 -14.95 7.20 -21.76
CA ASP A 378 -15.41 6.90 -23.11
C ASP A 378 -16.78 6.19 -23.09
N MET A 379 -17.00 5.25 -22.16
CA MET A 379 -18.32 4.66 -21.95
C MET A 379 -19.35 5.69 -21.49
N GLN A 380 -18.96 6.65 -20.65
CA GLN A 380 -19.83 7.75 -20.23
C GLN A 380 -20.23 8.62 -21.44
N LYS A 381 -19.27 9.02 -22.29
CA LYS A 381 -19.56 9.75 -23.54
C LYS A 381 -20.40 8.93 -24.53
N PHE A 382 -20.14 7.63 -24.63
CA PHE A 382 -20.89 6.74 -25.51
C PHE A 382 -22.35 6.59 -25.03
N SER A 383 -22.55 6.42 -23.72
CA SER A 383 -23.90 6.43 -23.13
C SER A 383 -24.59 7.78 -23.30
N GLU A 384 -23.87 8.91 -23.19
CA GLU A 384 -24.41 10.25 -23.46
C GLU A 384 -24.92 10.38 -24.89
N THR A 385 -24.07 9.99 -25.84
CA THR A 385 -24.40 10.04 -27.27
C THR A 385 -25.58 9.13 -27.61
N THR A 386 -25.62 7.93 -27.02
CA THR A 386 -26.66 6.93 -27.28
C THR A 386 -28.02 7.40 -26.76
N TYR A 387 -28.11 7.89 -25.52
CA TYR A 387 -29.39 8.39 -24.99
C TYR A 387 -29.85 9.64 -25.75
N LEU A 388 -28.94 10.57 -26.08
CA LEU A 388 -29.30 11.78 -26.84
C LEU A 388 -29.79 11.43 -28.24
N ASN A 389 -29.19 10.44 -28.90
CA ASN A 389 -29.63 9.99 -30.21
C ASN A 389 -30.99 9.28 -30.13
N SER A 390 -31.22 8.44 -29.11
CA SER A 390 -32.53 7.81 -28.88
C SER A 390 -33.61 8.87 -28.60
N LEU A 391 -33.30 9.86 -27.74
CA LEU A 391 -34.18 10.98 -27.45
C LEU A 391 -34.53 11.77 -28.72
N LYS A 392 -33.53 12.16 -29.52
CA LYS A 392 -33.73 12.87 -30.80
C LYS A 392 -34.57 12.04 -31.77
N PHE A 393 -34.37 10.73 -31.81
CA PHE A 393 -35.14 9.83 -32.67
C PHE A 393 -36.60 9.73 -32.22
N GLN A 394 -36.86 9.55 -30.92
CA GLN A 394 -38.22 9.56 -30.36
C GLN A 394 -38.92 10.91 -30.60
N ILE A 395 -38.21 12.04 -30.43
CA ILE A 395 -38.73 13.37 -30.74
C ILE A 395 -39.10 13.47 -32.23
N LYS A 396 -38.21 13.05 -33.14
CA LYS A 396 -38.48 13.07 -34.57
C LYS A 396 -39.69 12.21 -34.93
N GLN A 397 -39.80 11.00 -34.39
CA GLN A 397 -40.95 10.11 -34.63
C GLN A 397 -42.26 10.72 -34.13
N LEU A 398 -42.26 11.39 -32.96
CA LEU A 398 -43.46 12.01 -32.41
C LEU A 398 -43.85 13.29 -33.15
N LEU A 399 -42.89 14.05 -33.68
CA LEU A 399 -43.15 15.29 -34.43
C LEU A 399 -43.50 15.05 -35.91
N HIS A 400 -42.87 14.08 -36.57
CA HIS A 400 -43.00 13.83 -38.03
C HIS A 400 -43.73 12.53 -38.36
N GLY A 401 -44.24 11.81 -37.36
CA GLY A 401 -44.88 10.50 -37.55
C GLY A 401 -43.92 9.42 -38.08
N PRO A 402 -44.41 8.19 -38.32
CA PRO A 402 -43.60 7.08 -38.81
C PRO A 402 -43.15 7.20 -40.28
N ASN A 403 -43.68 8.17 -41.05
CA ASN A 403 -43.33 8.40 -42.44
C ASN A 403 -42.89 9.86 -42.61
N GLU A 404 -41.65 10.09 -43.10
CA GLU A 404 -40.97 11.39 -43.26
C GLU A 404 -41.76 12.48 -44.05
N ASN A 405 -42.91 12.13 -44.64
CA ASN A 405 -43.72 13.00 -45.51
C ASN A 405 -45.09 13.39 -44.93
N ARG A 406 -45.45 13.00 -43.69
CA ARG A 406 -46.67 13.48 -43.03
C ARG A 406 -46.27 14.15 -41.73
N SER A 407 -46.44 15.48 -41.62
CA SER A 407 -46.29 16.16 -40.33
C SER A 407 -47.10 15.40 -39.28
N GLY A 408 -46.42 14.89 -38.24
CA GLY A 408 -47.03 14.08 -37.17
C GLY A 408 -47.81 14.93 -36.18
N LEU A 409 -47.68 16.25 -36.28
CA LEU A 409 -48.65 17.19 -35.77
C LEU A 409 -49.90 17.09 -36.66
N GLU A 410 -50.95 16.46 -36.12
CA GLU A 410 -52.28 16.61 -36.71
C GLU A 410 -52.53 18.10 -36.96
N PRO A 411 -53.07 18.47 -38.12
CA PRO A 411 -53.39 19.87 -38.40
C PRO A 411 -54.23 20.40 -37.24
N PRO A 412 -53.96 21.63 -36.75
CA PRO A 412 -54.68 22.22 -35.64
C PRO A 412 -56.18 22.09 -35.88
N GLN A 413 -56.84 21.36 -34.98
CA GLN A 413 -58.28 21.11 -35.06
C GLN A 413 -59.04 22.42 -34.80
N SER A 414 -60.35 22.43 -35.06
CA SER A 414 -61.22 23.62 -34.88
C SER A 414 -61.10 24.29 -33.51
N ASP A 415 -60.64 23.54 -32.51
CA ASP A 415 -60.56 23.96 -31.12
C ASP A 415 -59.23 24.67 -30.79
N LEU A 416 -58.28 24.73 -31.74
CA LEU A 416 -56.95 25.38 -31.62
C LEU A 416 -56.15 24.93 -30.37
N VAL A 417 -56.41 23.71 -29.90
CA VAL A 417 -55.67 23.06 -28.81
C VAL A 417 -54.38 22.44 -29.36
N PRO A 418 -53.27 22.44 -28.59
CA PRO A 418 -52.03 21.79 -29.01
C PRO A 418 -52.25 20.31 -29.30
N SER A 419 -51.55 19.78 -30.30
CA SER A 419 -51.71 18.38 -30.69
C SER A 419 -51.33 17.41 -29.56
N SER A 420 -51.90 16.20 -29.59
CA SER A 420 -51.60 15.17 -28.59
C SER A 420 -50.11 14.76 -28.56
N SER A 421 -49.38 14.96 -29.67
CA SER A 421 -47.93 14.75 -29.76
C SER A 421 -47.13 15.72 -28.88
N VAL A 422 -47.58 16.98 -28.75
CA VAL A 422 -46.99 17.98 -27.84
C VAL A 422 -47.12 17.50 -26.39
N GLY A 423 -48.31 17.05 -26.00
CA GLY A 423 -48.56 16.52 -24.66
C GLY A 423 -47.73 15.27 -24.33
N ARG A 424 -47.59 14.34 -25.30
CA ARG A 424 -46.75 13.14 -25.14
C ARG A 424 -45.27 13.48 -24.96
N LEU A 425 -44.73 14.42 -25.74
CA LEU A 425 -43.35 14.88 -25.60
C LEU A 425 -43.08 15.58 -24.28
N LEU A 426 -44.02 16.40 -23.82
CA LEU A 426 -43.94 17.04 -22.51
C LEU A 426 -44.01 16.02 -21.37
N ASN A 427 -44.80 14.96 -21.50
CA ASN A 427 -44.80 13.85 -20.53
C ASN A 427 -43.48 13.07 -20.54
N LEU A 428 -42.91 12.77 -21.71
CA LEU A 428 -41.58 12.16 -21.82
C LEU A 428 -40.51 13.03 -21.14
N LEU A 429 -40.56 14.35 -21.37
CA LEU A 429 -39.67 15.30 -20.69
C LEU A 429 -39.85 15.24 -19.17
N LYS A 430 -41.10 15.20 -18.67
CA LYS A 430 -41.37 15.05 -17.23
C LYS A 430 -40.80 13.77 -16.65
N GLU A 431 -40.95 12.64 -17.34
CA GLU A 431 -40.42 11.35 -16.89
C GLU A 431 -38.88 11.37 -16.81
N ILE A 432 -38.20 11.88 -17.83
CA ILE A 432 -36.74 12.00 -17.85
C ILE A 432 -36.24 12.95 -16.74
N LEU A 433 -36.90 14.10 -16.58
CA LEU A 433 -36.53 15.09 -15.56
C LEU A 433 -36.82 14.61 -14.13
N SER A 434 -37.87 13.80 -13.93
CA SER A 434 -38.13 13.14 -12.65
C SER A 434 -36.96 12.23 -12.27
N VAL A 435 -36.39 11.49 -13.22
CA VAL A 435 -35.19 10.67 -12.98
C VAL A 435 -33.96 11.54 -12.73
N ALA A 436 -33.81 12.65 -13.46
CA ALA A 436 -32.68 13.57 -13.29
C ALA A 436 -32.64 14.20 -11.89
N SER A 437 -33.80 14.60 -11.36
CA SER A 437 -33.94 15.18 -10.02
C SER A 437 -33.53 14.19 -8.92
N MET A 438 -33.89 12.91 -9.07
CA MET A 438 -33.54 11.86 -8.10
C MET A 438 -32.04 11.54 -8.04
N VAL A 439 -31.30 11.75 -9.13
CA VAL A 439 -29.88 11.37 -9.25
C VAL A 439 -28.93 12.57 -9.10
N ALA A 440 -29.44 13.71 -8.59
CA ALA A 440 -28.69 14.96 -8.52
C ALA A 440 -28.03 15.30 -9.88
N GLY A 441 -28.81 15.19 -10.96
CA GLY A 441 -28.35 15.50 -12.31
C GLY A 441 -27.72 16.89 -12.39
N SER A 442 -26.61 17.02 -13.11
CA SER A 442 -25.94 18.32 -13.22
C SER A 442 -26.85 19.32 -13.94
N GLN A 443 -26.92 20.56 -13.45
CA GLN A 443 -27.70 21.65 -14.06
C GLN A 443 -27.51 21.71 -15.59
N LYS A 444 -26.27 21.55 -16.05
CA LYS A 444 -25.91 21.52 -17.48
C LYS A 444 -26.61 20.40 -18.27
N ASP A 445 -26.75 19.21 -17.68
CA ASP A 445 -27.37 18.06 -18.33
C ASP A 445 -28.88 18.27 -18.46
N ILE A 446 -29.50 18.83 -17.42
CA ILE A 446 -30.92 19.20 -17.42
C ILE A 446 -31.21 20.24 -18.51
N THR A 447 -30.43 21.33 -18.57
CA THR A 447 -30.60 22.37 -19.61
C THR A 447 -30.41 21.82 -21.02
N LYS A 448 -29.44 20.92 -21.23
CA LYS A 448 -29.22 20.24 -22.52
C LYS A 448 -30.43 19.38 -22.93
N ILE A 449 -30.98 18.58 -22.02
CA ILE A 449 -32.13 17.71 -22.29
C ILE A 449 -33.36 18.55 -22.64
N VAL A 450 -33.64 19.58 -21.83
CA VAL A 450 -34.75 20.50 -22.08
C VAL A 450 -34.59 21.16 -23.45
N GLY A 451 -33.40 21.65 -23.80
CA GLY A 451 -33.19 22.23 -25.13
C GLY A 451 -33.34 21.24 -26.27
N CYS A 452 -32.89 20.01 -26.08
CA CYS A 452 -33.05 18.96 -27.08
C CYS A 452 -34.53 18.62 -27.36
N VAL A 453 -35.42 18.75 -26.38
CA VAL A 453 -36.87 18.48 -26.54
C VAL A 453 -37.65 19.72 -26.97
N ILE A 454 -37.42 20.84 -26.30
CA ILE A 454 -38.25 22.05 -26.44
C ILE A 454 -37.92 22.81 -27.73
N ASP A 455 -36.67 22.86 -28.18
CA ASP A 455 -36.33 23.63 -29.39
C ASP A 455 -36.95 23.03 -30.65
N PRO A 456 -36.86 21.70 -30.90
CA PRO A 456 -37.57 21.08 -32.01
C PRO A 456 -39.09 21.17 -31.88
N LEU A 457 -39.62 21.11 -30.65
CA LEU A 457 -41.04 21.24 -30.38
C LEU A 457 -41.56 22.63 -30.76
N LEU A 458 -40.87 23.69 -30.32
CA LEU A 458 -41.23 25.08 -30.65
C LEU A 458 -41.16 25.33 -32.16
N GLN A 459 -40.12 24.85 -32.83
CA GLN A 459 -39.98 24.98 -34.27
C GLN A 459 -41.16 24.29 -35.00
N SER A 460 -41.48 23.06 -34.61
CA SER A 460 -42.56 22.29 -35.25
C SER A 460 -43.95 22.89 -34.98
N VAL A 461 -44.18 23.42 -33.78
CA VAL A 461 -45.39 24.17 -33.42
C VAL A 461 -45.51 25.44 -34.27
N GLN A 462 -44.42 26.18 -34.45
CA GLN A 462 -44.41 27.40 -35.26
C GLN A 462 -44.61 27.13 -36.75
N GLU A 463 -43.99 26.08 -37.28
CA GLU A 463 -44.22 25.60 -38.66
C GLU A 463 -45.68 25.22 -38.88
N SER A 464 -46.28 24.49 -37.93
CA SER A 464 -47.70 24.10 -38.01
C SER A 464 -48.64 25.30 -37.93
N ALA A 465 -48.29 26.32 -37.13
CA ALA A 465 -49.06 27.54 -36.98
C ALA A 465 -48.99 28.44 -38.23
N SER A 466 -47.91 28.37 -39.01
CA SER A 466 -47.70 29.22 -40.19
C SER A 466 -48.75 29.03 -41.30
N HIS A 467 -49.46 27.90 -41.29
CA HIS A 467 -50.52 27.60 -42.24
C HIS A 467 -51.90 28.15 -41.83
N LEU A 468 -52.01 28.76 -40.65
CA LEU A 468 -53.27 29.29 -40.11
C LEU A 468 -53.42 30.81 -40.36
N PRO A 469 -54.65 31.33 -40.38
CA PRO A 469 -54.92 32.77 -40.31
C PRO A 469 -54.31 33.42 -39.05
N THR A 470 -53.99 34.73 -39.11
CA THR A 470 -53.29 35.46 -38.03
C THR A 470 -53.91 35.28 -36.63
N THR A 471 -55.24 35.31 -36.52
CA THR A 471 -55.97 35.13 -35.26
C THR A 471 -55.88 33.70 -34.74
N ASP A 472 -56.04 32.72 -35.63
CA ASP A 472 -56.04 31.30 -35.28
C ASP A 472 -54.60 30.84 -34.94
N MET A 473 -53.62 31.34 -35.69
CA MET A 473 -52.19 31.17 -35.45
C MET A 473 -51.82 31.67 -34.04
N ALA A 474 -52.21 32.89 -33.68
CA ALA A 474 -51.85 33.47 -32.39
C ALA A 474 -52.48 32.72 -31.21
N VAL A 475 -53.74 32.26 -31.33
CA VAL A 475 -54.38 31.43 -30.30
C VAL A 475 -53.73 30.05 -30.18
N TYR A 476 -53.44 29.38 -31.29
CA TYR A 476 -52.78 28.07 -31.28
C TYR A 476 -51.36 28.15 -30.67
N LEU A 477 -50.59 29.18 -31.03
CA LEU A 477 -49.27 29.43 -30.46
C LEU A 477 -49.37 29.73 -28.97
N LEU A 478 -50.30 30.57 -28.52
CA LEU A 478 -50.48 30.87 -27.09
C LEU A 478 -50.87 29.64 -26.27
N ASN A 479 -51.76 28.81 -26.80
CA ASN A 479 -52.16 27.57 -26.15
C ASN A 479 -50.99 26.59 -26.04
N SER A 480 -50.15 26.50 -27.07
CA SER A 480 -48.96 25.63 -27.10
C SER A 480 -47.86 26.12 -26.16
N LEU A 481 -47.57 27.43 -26.21
CA LEU A 481 -46.59 28.07 -25.33
C LEU A 481 -47.01 27.96 -23.86
N TYR A 482 -48.29 28.14 -23.55
CA TYR A 482 -48.81 27.97 -22.19
C TYR A 482 -48.62 26.55 -21.64
N GLN A 483 -48.88 25.52 -22.46
CA GLN A 483 -48.62 24.13 -22.04
C GLN A 483 -47.13 23.88 -21.78
N ILE A 484 -46.25 24.39 -22.65
CA ILE A 484 -44.80 24.27 -22.50
C ILE A 484 -44.33 25.01 -21.23
N GLU A 485 -44.77 26.25 -21.02
CA GLU A 485 -44.44 27.07 -19.86
C GLU A 485 -44.88 26.39 -18.56
N SER A 486 -46.11 25.87 -18.51
CA SER A 486 -46.64 25.17 -17.34
C SER A 486 -45.76 23.99 -16.93
N VAL A 487 -45.20 23.24 -17.90
CA VAL A 487 -44.31 22.10 -17.62
C VAL A 487 -42.92 22.56 -17.19
N ILE A 488 -42.34 23.56 -17.86
CA ILE A 488 -40.98 24.04 -17.58
C ILE A 488 -40.92 24.80 -16.24
N SER A 489 -42.00 25.51 -15.87
CA SER A 489 -42.08 26.31 -14.64
C SER A 489 -41.86 25.52 -13.35
N ILE A 490 -42.02 24.19 -13.40
CA ILE A 490 -41.86 23.29 -12.26
C ILE A 490 -40.37 23.04 -11.95
N TYR A 491 -39.47 23.26 -12.92
CA TYR A 491 -38.06 22.92 -12.78
C TYR A 491 -37.21 24.15 -12.46
N GLU A 492 -36.40 24.02 -11.40
CA GLU A 492 -35.39 25.01 -11.05
C GLU A 492 -34.37 25.18 -12.20
N TYR A 493 -33.80 26.38 -12.33
CA TYR A 493 -32.77 26.71 -13.35
C TYR A 493 -33.24 26.90 -14.80
N MET A 494 -34.54 27.14 -15.03
CA MET A 494 -35.11 27.39 -16.37
C MET A 494 -35.54 28.84 -16.62
N GLU A 495 -35.12 29.79 -15.78
CA GLU A 495 -35.55 31.20 -15.81
C GLU A 495 -35.34 31.86 -17.19
N GLU A 496 -34.14 31.72 -17.77
CA GLU A 496 -33.82 32.33 -19.08
C GLU A 496 -34.72 31.77 -20.20
N ARG A 497 -35.06 30.49 -20.16
CA ARG A 497 -35.97 29.87 -21.14
C ARG A 497 -37.41 30.32 -20.92
N LEU A 498 -37.86 30.40 -19.67
CA LEU A 498 -39.19 30.88 -19.32
C LEU A 498 -39.36 32.34 -19.75
N GLU A 499 -38.35 33.18 -19.57
CA GLU A 499 -38.36 34.57 -20.04
C GLU A 499 -38.54 34.67 -21.56
N ARG A 500 -37.81 33.86 -22.34
CA ARG A 500 -37.98 33.81 -23.81
C ARG A 500 -39.38 33.34 -24.22
N LEU A 501 -39.93 32.31 -23.54
CA LEU A 501 -41.28 31.82 -23.82
C LEU A 501 -42.36 32.86 -23.47
N ARG A 502 -42.18 33.60 -22.38
CA ARG A 502 -43.06 34.71 -21.99
C ARG A 502 -43.00 35.85 -23.00
N ALA A 503 -41.81 36.24 -23.45
CA ALA A 503 -41.65 37.26 -24.49
C ALA A 503 -42.35 36.86 -25.81
N GLN A 504 -42.25 35.58 -26.21
CA GLN A 504 -43.00 35.06 -27.36
C GLN A 504 -44.52 35.08 -27.14
N SER A 505 -44.97 34.73 -25.93
CA SER A 505 -46.38 34.77 -25.55
C SER A 505 -46.92 36.21 -25.58
N ASP A 506 -46.18 37.18 -25.03
CA ASP A 506 -46.55 38.59 -25.03
C ASP A 506 -46.70 39.14 -26.46
N ALA A 507 -45.82 38.78 -27.38
CA ALA A 507 -45.94 39.18 -28.79
C ALA A 507 -47.21 38.64 -29.46
N GLN A 508 -47.62 37.41 -29.13
CA GLN A 508 -48.87 36.83 -29.64
C GLN A 508 -50.10 37.46 -28.96
N ILE A 509 -50.02 37.80 -27.67
CA ILE A 509 -51.05 38.56 -26.96
C ILE A 509 -51.24 39.93 -27.60
N ASP A 510 -50.18 40.64 -27.95
CA ASP A 510 -50.25 41.94 -28.61
C ASP A 510 -50.87 41.83 -30.01
N THR A 511 -50.52 40.77 -30.75
CA THR A 511 -51.13 40.47 -32.06
C THR A 511 -52.63 40.25 -31.92
N LEU A 512 -53.07 39.39 -30.99
CA LEU A 512 -54.50 39.17 -30.74
C LEU A 512 -55.21 40.42 -30.23
N THR A 513 -54.56 41.21 -29.39
CA THR A 513 -55.09 42.47 -28.88
C THR A 513 -55.34 43.44 -30.02
N SER A 514 -54.40 43.56 -30.96
CA SER A 514 -54.54 44.43 -32.14
C SER A 514 -55.66 43.97 -33.06
N GLU A 515 -55.77 42.67 -33.35
CA GLU A 515 -56.84 42.11 -34.17
C GLU A 515 -58.21 42.25 -33.50
N GLN A 516 -58.30 42.00 -32.18
CA GLN A 516 -59.53 42.18 -31.40
C GLN A 516 -59.93 43.65 -31.34
N ALA A 517 -59.00 44.57 -31.08
CA ALA A 517 -59.28 46.00 -31.10
C ALA A 517 -59.73 46.47 -32.49
N SER A 518 -59.08 45.99 -33.56
CA SER A 518 -59.46 46.31 -34.94
C SER A 518 -60.86 45.79 -35.29
N SER A 519 -61.19 44.57 -34.86
CA SER A 519 -62.52 43.99 -35.00
C SER A 519 -63.58 44.79 -34.23
N LEU A 520 -63.29 45.19 -32.98
CA LEU A 520 -64.17 46.04 -32.18
C LEU A 520 -64.35 47.43 -32.82
N VAL A 521 -63.28 48.05 -33.32
CA VAL A 521 -63.33 49.35 -34.03
C VAL A 521 -64.18 49.26 -35.30
N ALA A 522 -64.03 48.19 -36.08
CA ALA A 522 -64.85 47.94 -37.26
C ALA A 522 -66.31 47.72 -36.90
N ASN A 523 -66.59 46.87 -35.91
CA ASN A 523 -67.94 46.53 -35.47
C ASN A 523 -68.68 47.73 -34.87
N LEU A 524 -67.99 48.58 -34.10
CA LEU A 524 -68.51 49.82 -33.52
C LEU A 524 -68.65 50.97 -34.54
N ASN A 525 -68.31 50.76 -35.82
CA ASN A 525 -68.28 51.80 -36.86
C ASN A 525 -67.37 52.99 -36.50
N LEU A 526 -66.27 52.74 -35.78
CA LEU A 526 -65.30 53.77 -35.39
C LEU A 526 -64.34 54.14 -36.52
N GLY A 527 -64.26 53.38 -37.62
CA GLY A 527 -63.37 53.66 -38.76
C GLY A 527 -63.50 55.08 -39.33
N PRO A 528 -64.70 55.53 -39.75
CA PRO A 528 -64.94 56.91 -40.23
C PRO A 528 -64.72 57.98 -39.17
N ILE A 529 -64.90 57.65 -37.89
CA ILE A 529 -64.70 58.57 -36.77
C ILE A 529 -63.19 58.74 -36.49
N TYR A 530 -62.43 57.65 -36.61
CA TYR A 530 -60.98 57.61 -36.41
C TYR A 530 -60.22 58.39 -37.50
N THR A 531 -60.66 58.33 -38.76
CA THR A 531 -60.08 59.15 -39.84
C THR A 531 -60.32 60.64 -39.63
N VAL A 532 -61.48 61.03 -39.08
CA VAL A 532 -61.79 62.42 -38.71
C VAL A 532 -61.01 62.86 -37.46
N LEU A 533 -60.78 61.95 -36.50
CA LEU A 533 -59.94 62.19 -35.31
C LEU A 533 -58.46 62.38 -35.66
N GLN A 534 -57.94 61.69 -36.68
CA GLN A 534 -56.57 61.87 -37.17
C GLN A 534 -56.41 63.04 -38.15
N GLY A 535 -57.48 63.45 -38.83
CA GLY A 535 -57.51 64.62 -39.71
C GLY A 535 -57.67 65.94 -38.94
N ASN A 536 -57.32 67.07 -39.56
CA ASN A 536 -57.55 68.41 -39.00
C ASN A 536 -59.02 68.86 -38.99
N SER A 537 -59.97 67.96 -39.24
CA SER A 537 -61.38 68.28 -39.33
C SER A 537 -61.99 68.47 -37.93
N SER A 538 -62.76 69.55 -37.77
CA SER A 538 -63.31 69.99 -36.48
C SER A 538 -64.59 69.24 -36.09
N GLN A 539 -65.31 68.65 -37.06
CA GLN A 539 -66.63 68.07 -36.84
C GLN A 539 -66.73 66.64 -37.37
N ILE A 540 -67.08 65.73 -36.46
CA ILE A 540 -67.54 64.36 -36.72
C ILE A 540 -69.02 64.40 -37.12
N GLU A 541 -69.41 63.72 -38.21
CA GLU A 541 -70.79 63.67 -38.67
C GLU A 541 -71.74 63.00 -37.65
N GLN A 542 -72.91 63.62 -37.42
CA GLN A 542 -73.90 63.15 -36.44
C GLN A 542 -74.43 61.73 -36.71
N LYS A 543 -74.48 61.30 -37.98
CA LYS A 543 -74.94 59.94 -38.35
C LYS A 543 -73.97 58.85 -37.85
N HIS A 544 -72.68 59.10 -37.96
CA HIS A 544 -71.64 58.18 -37.49
C HIS A 544 -71.62 58.12 -35.96
N LEU A 545 -71.77 59.27 -35.29
CA LEU A 545 -71.89 59.37 -33.84
C LEU A 545 -73.11 58.64 -33.29
N HIS A 546 -74.28 58.82 -33.88
CA HIS A 546 -75.50 58.14 -33.43
C HIS A 546 -75.40 56.62 -33.60
N THR A 547 -74.83 56.16 -34.72
CA THR A 547 -74.61 54.73 -34.97
C THR A 547 -73.60 54.13 -33.99
N PHE A 548 -72.56 54.88 -33.64
CA PHE A 548 -71.57 54.48 -32.64
C PHE A 548 -72.21 54.32 -31.25
N VAL A 549 -72.97 55.30 -30.78
CA VAL A 549 -73.60 55.27 -29.44
C VAL A 549 -74.57 54.09 -29.29
N VAL A 550 -75.41 53.82 -30.30
CA VAL A 550 -76.33 52.67 -30.27
C VAL A 550 -75.57 51.35 -30.19
N LYS A 551 -74.50 51.21 -30.98
CA LYS A 551 -73.66 49.99 -30.97
C LYS A 551 -72.82 49.87 -29.70
N LEU A 552 -72.36 50.98 -29.13
CA LEU A 552 -71.65 51.01 -27.86
C LEU A 552 -72.57 50.60 -26.71
N ASP A 553 -73.82 51.05 -26.69
CA ASP A 553 -74.79 50.62 -25.68
C ASP A 553 -75.11 49.13 -25.76
N GLN A 554 -75.22 48.58 -26.98
CA GLN A 554 -75.35 47.14 -27.19
C GLN A 554 -74.11 46.37 -26.72
N PHE A 555 -72.92 46.90 -27.00
CA PHE A 555 -71.66 46.31 -26.53
C PHE A 555 -71.54 46.32 -25.01
N LEU A 556 -71.92 47.42 -24.35
CA LEU A 556 -71.88 47.53 -22.88
C LEU A 556 -72.88 46.60 -22.18
N GLN A 557 -73.99 46.24 -22.84
CA GLN A 557 -74.96 45.26 -22.32
C GLN A 557 -74.51 43.81 -22.51
N THR A 558 -73.85 43.51 -23.64
CA THR A 558 -73.35 42.17 -23.98
C THR A 558 -71.96 42.25 -24.62
N PRO A 559 -70.89 42.35 -23.80
CA PRO A 559 -69.53 42.48 -24.31
C PRO A 559 -69.07 41.26 -25.12
N GLU A 560 -69.52 40.07 -24.71
CA GLU A 560 -69.08 38.77 -25.26
C GLU A 560 -69.46 38.55 -26.73
N ILE A 561 -70.54 39.16 -27.21
CA ILE A 561 -71.08 38.95 -28.58
C ILE A 561 -70.16 39.57 -29.65
N LEU A 562 -69.42 40.62 -29.30
CA LEU A 562 -68.55 41.35 -30.22
C LEU A 562 -67.07 40.95 -30.09
N LEU A 563 -66.75 40.01 -29.19
CA LEU A 563 -65.40 39.45 -29.09
C LEU A 563 -65.14 38.47 -30.23
N LEU A 564 -63.86 38.37 -30.61
CA LEU A 564 -63.44 37.34 -31.56
C LEU A 564 -63.72 35.94 -30.97
N PRO A 565 -64.42 35.03 -31.69
CA PRO A 565 -64.67 33.67 -31.23
C PRO A 565 -63.39 32.91 -30.83
N GLN A 566 -62.28 33.22 -31.49
CA GLN A 566 -60.95 32.69 -31.23
C GLN A 566 -60.45 32.95 -29.80
N VAL A 567 -60.81 34.08 -29.20
CA VAL A 567 -60.36 34.46 -27.84
C VAL A 567 -60.97 33.55 -26.78
N ASN A 568 -62.13 32.96 -27.07
CA ASN A 568 -62.79 31.98 -26.20
C ASN A 568 -62.10 30.61 -26.23
N LEU A 569 -61.27 30.34 -27.25
CA LEU A 569 -60.49 29.10 -27.40
C LEU A 569 -59.14 29.15 -26.66
N LEU A 570 -58.79 30.28 -26.01
CA LEU A 570 -57.58 30.38 -25.18
C LEU A 570 -57.71 29.52 -23.91
N ILE A 571 -56.73 28.64 -23.66
CA ILE A 571 -56.66 27.76 -22.49
C ILE A 571 -56.35 28.55 -21.21
N SER A 572 -55.47 29.54 -21.29
CA SER A 572 -55.09 30.38 -20.15
C SER A 572 -56.13 31.48 -19.91
N SER A 573 -56.79 31.44 -18.75
CA SER A 573 -57.71 32.51 -18.30
C SER A 573 -56.98 33.85 -18.13
N GLY A 574 -55.71 33.83 -17.75
CA GLY A 574 -54.85 35.02 -17.64
C GLY A 574 -54.56 35.66 -18.99
N HIS A 575 -54.27 34.87 -20.03
CA HIS A 575 -54.09 35.40 -21.39
C HIS A 575 -55.40 35.99 -21.91
N ARG A 576 -56.52 35.27 -21.72
CA ARG A 576 -57.85 35.75 -22.12
C ARG A 576 -58.19 37.09 -21.48
N GLY A 577 -58.04 37.20 -20.16
CA GLY A 577 -58.30 38.45 -19.43
C GLY A 577 -57.40 39.58 -19.88
N THR A 578 -56.11 39.32 -20.15
CA THR A 578 -55.16 40.33 -20.63
C THR A 578 -55.54 40.85 -22.02
N VAL A 579 -55.84 39.98 -22.98
CA VAL A 579 -56.24 40.39 -24.34
C VAL A 579 -57.54 41.20 -24.29
N GLN A 580 -58.54 40.73 -23.54
CA GLN A 580 -59.81 41.45 -23.36
C GLN A 580 -59.57 42.83 -22.76
N LYS A 581 -58.88 42.91 -21.60
CA LYS A 581 -58.60 44.18 -20.91
C LYS A 581 -57.78 45.15 -21.77
N ARG A 582 -56.73 44.68 -22.45
CA ARG A 582 -55.92 45.54 -23.34
C ARG A 582 -56.77 46.05 -24.52
N SER A 583 -57.60 45.20 -25.12
CA SER A 583 -58.48 45.60 -26.23
C SER A 583 -59.54 46.61 -25.78
N PHE A 584 -60.14 46.43 -24.59
CA PHE A 584 -61.10 47.36 -24.02
C PHE A 584 -60.46 48.70 -23.69
N ASN A 585 -59.23 48.71 -23.16
CA ASN A 585 -58.49 49.95 -22.91
C ASN A 585 -58.25 50.77 -24.19
N VAL A 586 -58.04 50.12 -25.35
CA VAL A 586 -57.95 50.83 -26.65
C VAL A 586 -59.27 51.51 -26.98
N ILE A 587 -60.41 50.81 -26.81
CA ILE A 587 -61.74 51.38 -27.04
C ILE A 587 -62.04 52.52 -26.06
N ILE A 588 -61.66 52.38 -24.78
CA ILE A 588 -61.84 53.41 -23.76
C ILE A 588 -60.99 54.65 -24.08
N ALA A 589 -59.75 54.47 -24.54
CA ALA A 589 -58.91 55.58 -24.96
C ALA A 589 -59.51 56.33 -26.16
N LEU A 590 -60.03 55.59 -27.15
CA LEU A 590 -60.74 56.19 -28.29
C LEU A 590 -62.02 56.90 -27.84
N TYR A 591 -62.78 56.29 -26.93
CA TYR A 591 -63.98 56.90 -26.36
C TYR A 591 -63.66 58.19 -25.60
N ARG A 592 -62.58 58.21 -24.81
CA ARG A 592 -62.11 59.41 -24.10
C ARG A 592 -61.75 60.53 -25.09
N GLN A 593 -61.04 60.23 -26.17
CA GLN A 593 -60.73 61.22 -27.21
C GLN A 593 -61.98 61.77 -27.89
N ILE A 594 -62.97 60.91 -28.17
CA ILE A 594 -64.26 61.31 -28.75
C ILE A 594 -65.03 62.21 -27.76
N TYR A 595 -65.07 61.81 -26.49
CA TYR A 595 -65.74 62.54 -25.41
C TYR A 595 -65.11 63.93 -25.21
N GLU A 596 -63.79 64.03 -25.09
CA GLU A 596 -63.07 65.30 -24.96
C GLU A 596 -63.32 66.22 -26.17
N ARG A 597 -63.35 65.67 -27.39
CA ARG A 597 -63.54 66.46 -28.61
C ARG A 597 -64.98 66.97 -28.77
N ILE A 598 -65.96 66.24 -28.25
CA ILE A 598 -67.38 66.66 -28.26
C ILE A 598 -67.67 67.67 -27.14
N HIS A 599 -66.98 67.54 -26.00
CA HIS A 599 -67.07 68.49 -24.88
C HIS A 599 -66.16 69.72 -25.03
N ASP A 600 -65.26 69.77 -26.02
CA ASP A 600 -64.46 70.96 -26.32
C ASP A 600 -65.35 72.07 -26.94
N PRO A 601 -65.49 73.24 -26.29
CA PRO A 601 -66.31 74.35 -26.79
C PRO A 601 -65.89 74.87 -28.17
N LYS A 602 -64.67 74.56 -28.65
CA LYS A 602 -64.16 74.97 -29.97
C LYS A 602 -64.79 74.22 -31.15
N ASN A 603 -65.37 73.03 -30.93
CA ASN A 603 -65.87 72.18 -32.01
C ASN A 603 -67.38 72.39 -32.33
N GLY A 604 -68.08 73.21 -31.54
CA GLY A 604 -69.41 73.72 -31.88
C GLY A 604 -70.57 72.72 -31.76
N TYR A 605 -70.43 71.67 -30.95
CA TYR A 605 -71.51 70.70 -30.70
C TYR A 605 -72.62 71.29 -29.81
N VAL A 606 -73.88 71.14 -30.25
CA VAL A 606 -75.06 71.57 -29.49
C VAL A 606 -75.44 70.46 -28.51
N ASN A 607 -75.45 70.77 -27.20
CA ASN A 607 -75.75 69.84 -26.09
C ASN A 607 -74.92 68.54 -26.08
N PRO A 608 -73.61 68.61 -25.76
CA PRO A 608 -72.71 67.45 -25.64
C PRO A 608 -73.25 66.32 -24.76
N GLU A 609 -73.91 66.67 -23.65
CA GLU A 609 -74.45 65.73 -22.65
C GLU A 609 -75.59 64.84 -23.18
N LEU A 610 -76.33 65.28 -24.22
CA LEU A 610 -77.38 64.48 -24.87
C LEU A 610 -76.82 63.52 -25.93
N ILE A 611 -75.61 63.80 -26.44
CA ILE A 611 -74.97 63.03 -27.51
C ILE A 611 -74.15 61.87 -26.91
N LEU A 612 -73.46 62.12 -25.79
CA LEU A 612 -72.69 61.11 -25.05
C LEU A 612 -73.00 61.19 -23.55
N PRO A 613 -74.00 60.45 -23.07
CA PRO A 613 -74.44 60.55 -21.67
C PRO A 613 -73.52 59.82 -20.67
N LYS A 614 -72.62 58.94 -21.12
CA LYS A 614 -71.77 58.11 -20.26
C LYS A 614 -70.36 58.71 -20.15
N THR A 615 -69.86 58.89 -18.92
CA THR A 615 -68.48 59.31 -18.72
C THR A 615 -67.49 58.19 -19.08
N PRO A 616 -66.27 58.51 -19.55
CA PRO A 616 -65.24 57.52 -19.82
C PRO A 616 -64.93 56.62 -18.61
N GLU A 617 -65.02 57.17 -17.39
CA GLU A 617 -64.81 56.44 -16.14
C GLU A 617 -65.89 55.38 -15.91
N PHE A 618 -67.15 55.72 -16.18
CA PHE A 618 -68.27 54.78 -16.06
C PHE A 618 -68.21 53.66 -17.11
N VAL A 619 -67.77 53.98 -18.34
CA VAL A 619 -67.55 52.99 -19.40
C VAL A 619 -66.39 52.05 -19.05
N ASN A 620 -65.34 52.55 -18.41
CA ASN A 620 -64.21 51.74 -17.96
C ASN A 620 -64.61 50.76 -16.85
N GLU A 621 -65.36 51.21 -15.84
CA GLU A 621 -65.87 50.36 -14.75
C GLU A 621 -66.77 49.24 -15.29
N LEU A 622 -67.61 49.54 -16.29
CA LEU A 622 -68.51 48.54 -16.90
C LEU A 622 -67.80 47.47 -17.74
N LEU A 623 -66.65 47.79 -18.36
CA LEU A 623 -65.93 46.87 -19.26
C LEU A 623 -64.77 46.13 -18.58
N CYS A 624 -64.08 46.78 -17.64
CA CYS A 624 -62.86 46.26 -17.04
C CYS A 624 -63.04 45.76 -15.59
N GLY A 625 -64.21 46.01 -14.97
CA GLY A 625 -64.48 45.70 -13.57
C GLY A 625 -63.90 46.75 -12.64
#